data_AF-A0A0K2TWZ3-F1
#
_entry.id   AF-A0A0K2TWZ3-F1
#
_cell.length_a   1.000
_cell.length_b   1.000
_cell.length_c   1.000
_cell.angle_alpha   90.00
_cell.angle_beta   90.00
_cell.angle_gamma   90.00
#
_symmetry.space_group_name_H-M   'P 1'
#
loop_
_entity.id
_entity.type
_entity.pdbx_description
1 polymer ?
#
loop_
_entity_poly.entity_id
_entity_poly.type
_entity_poly.pdbx_seq_one_letter_code
_entity_poly.pdbx_strand_id
1 'polypeptide(L)'
;MNSRTFLEYLISSKYTNQYREKELHITSQCFVPFRIGLAMPMSSPYKKAFDKVVLSTIEAGLIELWLRNSNMEAERNNRATHEKNRKSGSVYSNVDAMSLDDFQGVFLIYGIGLGLSIIGFGIEYFKTGKKYQDSTSGIINTHEMYKLSTKTSFIFPY
;
A
#
# COMPACT_ATOMS: atom_id res chain seq x y z
N MET A 1 -6.86 -22.17 -30.63
CA MET A 1 -6.34 -20.91 -30.09
C MET A 1 -7.39 -20.33 -29.16
N ASN A 2 -7.10 -20.25 -27.86
CA ASN A 2 -8.03 -19.72 -26.88
C ASN A 2 -7.86 -18.19 -26.82
N SER A 3 -8.95 -17.43 -26.94
CA SER A 3 -8.94 -15.95 -26.90
C SER A 3 -8.26 -15.41 -25.65
N ARG A 4 -8.33 -16.17 -24.55
CA ARG A 4 -7.66 -15.90 -23.29
C ARG A 4 -6.14 -15.79 -23.42
N THR A 5 -5.49 -16.69 -24.14
CA THR A 5 -4.02 -16.72 -24.21
C THR A 5 -3.45 -15.52 -24.98
N PHE A 6 -4.18 -15.06 -26.00
CA PHE A 6 -3.84 -13.82 -26.71
C PHE A 6 -4.04 -12.58 -25.82
N LEU A 7 -5.10 -12.56 -25.01
CA LEU A 7 -5.34 -11.46 -24.09
C LEU A 7 -4.32 -11.41 -22.96
N GLU A 8 -3.87 -12.57 -22.46
CA GLU A 8 -2.77 -12.67 -21.49
C GLU A 8 -1.47 -12.10 -22.06
N TYR A 9 -1.15 -12.39 -23.33
CA TYR A 9 -0.03 -11.77 -24.03
C TYR A 9 -0.17 -10.25 -24.11
N LEU A 10 -1.34 -9.74 -24.49
CA LEU A 10 -1.58 -8.30 -24.58
C LEU A 10 -1.40 -7.58 -23.24
N ILE A 11 -1.95 -8.15 -22.16
CA ILE A 11 -1.81 -7.59 -20.80
C ILE A 11 -0.34 -7.56 -20.40
N SER A 12 0.36 -8.67 -20.58
CA SER A 12 1.79 -8.77 -20.33
C SER A 12 2.63 -7.81 -21.16
N SER A 13 2.23 -7.54 -22.41
CA SER A 13 2.98 -6.70 -23.35
C SER A 13 2.76 -5.18 -23.17
N LYS A 14 1.58 -4.75 -22.72
CA LYS A 14 1.19 -3.32 -22.74
C LYS A 14 0.57 -2.78 -21.45
N TYR A 15 0.05 -3.64 -20.59
CA TYR A 15 -0.75 -3.27 -19.42
C TYR A 15 -0.16 -3.83 -18.12
N THR A 16 1.15 -4.12 -18.13
CA THR A 16 1.91 -4.46 -16.94
C THR A 16 2.68 -3.21 -16.50
N ASN A 17 2.47 -2.77 -15.27
CA ASN A 17 3.13 -1.58 -14.74
C ASN A 17 4.61 -1.89 -14.40
N GLN A 18 5.43 -0.86 -14.18
CA GLN A 18 6.84 -0.99 -13.75
C GLN A 18 6.99 -1.80 -12.45
N TYR A 19 5.94 -1.84 -11.63
CA TYR A 19 5.83 -2.61 -10.38
C TYR A 19 5.36 -4.06 -10.59
N ARG A 20 5.20 -4.52 -11.83
CA ARG A 20 4.73 -5.87 -12.20
C ARG A 20 3.28 -6.16 -11.82
N GLU A 21 2.53 -5.12 -11.49
CA GLU A 21 1.10 -5.22 -11.27
C GLU A 21 0.36 -5.20 -12.61
N LYS A 22 -0.57 -6.15 -12.78
CA LYS A 22 -1.42 -6.24 -13.97
C LYS A 22 -2.62 -5.33 -13.75
N GLU A 23 -2.70 -4.24 -14.50
CA GLU A 23 -3.82 -3.29 -14.39
C GLU A 23 -5.14 -3.90 -14.91
N LEU A 24 -5.05 -4.96 -15.71
CA LEU A 24 -6.20 -5.70 -16.22
C LEU A 24 -6.22 -7.15 -15.71
N HIS A 25 -7.37 -7.56 -15.19
CA HIS A 25 -7.66 -8.95 -14.82
C HIS A 25 -8.71 -9.55 -15.76
N ILE A 26 -8.37 -10.69 -16.39
CA ILE A 26 -9.29 -11.43 -17.25
C ILE A 26 -10.25 -12.24 -16.37
N THR A 27 -11.55 -11.99 -16.47
CA THR A 27 -12.58 -12.79 -15.79
C THR A 27 -12.59 -14.23 -16.30
N SER A 28 -12.92 -15.18 -15.41
CA SER A 28 -12.85 -16.64 -15.70
C SER A 28 -13.80 -17.13 -16.80
N GLN A 29 -14.78 -16.32 -17.20
CA GLN A 29 -15.81 -16.71 -18.17
C GLN A 29 -15.48 -16.24 -19.58
N CYS A 30 -15.50 -17.18 -20.52
CA CYS A 30 -15.40 -16.90 -21.95
C CYS A 30 -16.82 -16.71 -22.49
N PHE A 31 -17.25 -15.46 -22.72
CA PHE A 31 -18.61 -15.14 -23.14
C PHE A 31 -18.95 -15.60 -24.57
N VAL A 32 -17.94 -15.75 -25.45
CA VAL A 32 -18.11 -16.25 -26.82
C VAL A 32 -16.86 -17.04 -27.27
N PRO A 33 -16.98 -18.34 -27.60
CA PRO A 33 -15.87 -19.09 -28.17
C PRO A 33 -15.68 -18.73 -29.65
N PHE A 34 -14.70 -17.86 -29.94
CA PHE A 34 -14.31 -17.55 -31.31
C PHE A 34 -13.39 -18.64 -31.88
N ARG A 35 -13.74 -19.19 -33.04
CA ARG A 35 -12.86 -20.08 -33.82
C ARG A 35 -12.12 -19.23 -34.84
N ILE A 36 -10.81 -19.20 -34.73
CA ILE A 36 -9.93 -18.54 -35.70
C ILE A 36 -9.55 -19.59 -36.75
N GLY A 37 -9.65 -19.24 -38.03
CA GLY A 37 -9.28 -20.08 -39.15
C GLY A 37 -8.62 -19.27 -40.26
N LEU A 38 -7.85 -19.96 -41.10
CA LEU A 38 -7.20 -19.35 -42.26
C LEU A 38 -8.10 -19.55 -43.49
N ALA A 39 -8.51 -18.44 -44.11
CA ALA A 39 -9.31 -18.48 -45.32
C ALA A 39 -8.41 -18.63 -46.56
N MET A 40 -8.83 -19.48 -47.49
CA MET A 40 -8.19 -19.63 -48.81
C MET A 40 -9.23 -19.41 -49.92
N PRO A 41 -8.81 -18.99 -51.13
CA PRO A 41 -9.71 -18.87 -52.28
C PRO A 41 -10.48 -20.16 -52.54
N MET A 42 -11.74 -20.01 -52.92
CA MET A 42 -12.59 -21.12 -53.36
C MET A 42 -11.86 -21.84 -54.51
N SER A 43 -11.74 -23.16 -54.43
CA SER A 43 -10.98 -24.04 -55.36
C SER A 43 -9.44 -23.94 -55.38
N SER A 44 -8.79 -23.44 -54.33
CA SER A 44 -7.33 -23.55 -54.23
C SER A 44 -6.87 -25.02 -54.16
N PRO A 45 -5.95 -25.48 -55.05
CA PRO A 45 -5.42 -26.84 -55.02
C PRO A 45 -4.60 -27.12 -53.75
N TYR A 46 -4.09 -26.06 -53.10
CA TYR A 46 -3.29 -26.15 -51.89
C TYR A 46 -4.11 -26.37 -50.63
N LYS A 47 -5.43 -26.21 -50.69
CA LYS A 47 -6.29 -26.30 -49.50
C LYS A 47 -6.07 -27.61 -48.73
N LYS A 48 -6.08 -28.75 -49.43
CA LYS A 48 -5.92 -30.07 -48.81
C LYS A 48 -4.55 -30.27 -48.18
N ALA A 49 -3.50 -29.82 -48.86
CA ALA A 49 -2.14 -29.94 -48.35
C ALA A 49 -1.94 -29.04 -47.11
N PHE A 50 -2.45 -27.82 -47.17
CA PHE A 50 -2.36 -26.85 -46.08
C PHE A 50 -3.18 -27.29 -44.85
N ASP A 51 -4.41 -27.78 -45.04
CA ASP A 51 -5.24 -28.31 -43.96
C ASP A 51 -4.52 -29.46 -43.22
N LYS A 52 -3.83 -30.35 -43.95
CA LYS A 52 -3.06 -31.46 -43.37
C LYS A 52 -1.87 -30.97 -42.54
N VAL A 53 -1.14 -29.97 -43.04
CA VAL A 53 -0.01 -29.38 -42.31
C VAL A 53 -0.48 -28.67 -41.05
N VAL A 54 -1.56 -27.87 -41.15
CA VAL A 54 -2.14 -27.18 -39.99
C VAL A 54 -2.59 -28.18 -38.94
N LEU A 55 -3.30 -29.24 -39.35
CA LEU A 55 -3.76 -30.28 -38.42
C LEU A 55 -2.58 -30.98 -37.74
N SER A 56 -1.57 -31.39 -38.50
CA SER A 56 -0.36 -32.01 -37.95
C SER A 56 0.41 -31.09 -36.99
N THR A 57 0.42 -29.78 -37.27
CA THR A 57 1.04 -28.77 -36.41
C THR A 57 0.28 -28.57 -35.10
N ILE A 58 -1.06 -28.65 -35.14
CA ILE A 58 -1.93 -28.61 -33.96
C ILE A 58 -1.73 -29.87 -33.12
N GLU A 59 -1.77 -31.06 -33.75
CA GLU A 59 -1.59 -32.34 -33.08
C GLU A 59 -0.20 -32.48 -32.44
N ALA A 60 0.83 -31.90 -33.08
CA ALA A 60 2.19 -31.85 -32.53
C ALA A 60 2.35 -30.83 -31.38
N GLY A 61 1.33 -30.04 -31.06
CA GLY A 61 1.40 -29.02 -30.00
C GLY A 61 2.30 -27.83 -30.32
N LEU A 62 2.77 -27.70 -31.56
CA LEU A 62 3.77 -26.69 -31.94
C LEU A 62 3.23 -25.26 -31.80
N ILE A 63 1.93 -25.07 -31.99
CA ILE A 63 1.26 -23.77 -31.81
C ILE A 63 1.29 -23.34 -30.33
N GLU A 64 1.12 -24.27 -29.39
CA GLU A 64 1.19 -23.96 -27.96
C GLU A 64 2.61 -23.59 -27.54
N LEU A 65 3.60 -24.33 -28.06
CA LEU A 65 5.02 -24.01 -27.85
C LEU A 65 5.38 -22.62 -28.40
N TRP A 66 4.94 -22.32 -29.62
CA TRP A 66 5.20 -21.02 -30.24
C TRP A 66 4.59 -19.87 -29.44
N LEU A 67 3.35 -20.04 -28.98
CA LEU A 67 2.66 -19.03 -28.16
C LEU A 67 3.30 -18.86 -26.78
N ARG A 68 3.76 -19.95 -26.16
CA ARG A 68 4.51 -19.88 -24.90
C ARG A 68 5.84 -19.14 -25.09
N ASN A 69 6.57 -19.43 -26.16
CA ASN A 69 7.83 -18.77 -26.48
C ASN A 69 7.61 -17.28 -26.78
N SER A 70 6.60 -16.92 -27.56
CA SER A 70 6.28 -15.51 -27.85
C SER A 70 5.91 -14.75 -26.58
N ASN A 71 5.16 -15.38 -25.65
CA ASN A 71 4.83 -14.77 -24.37
C ASN A 71 6.10 -14.53 -23.53
N MET A 72 6.99 -15.52 -23.45
CA MET A 72 8.26 -15.37 -22.73
C MET A 72 9.16 -14.30 -23.35
N GLU A 73 9.18 -14.17 -24.68
CA GLU A 73 9.93 -13.12 -25.38
C GLU A 73 9.35 -11.73 -25.14
N ALA A 74 8.02 -11.57 -25.16
CA ALA A 74 7.38 -10.30 -24.84
C ALA A 74 7.64 -9.86 -23.39
N GLU A 75 7.59 -10.79 -22.44
CA GLU A 75 7.97 -10.54 -21.04
C GLU A 75 9.43 -10.08 -20.92
N ARG A 76 10.35 -10.70 -21.67
CA ARG A 76 11.77 -10.31 -21.70
C ARG A 76 11.98 -8.94 -22.34
N ASN A 77 11.28 -8.65 -23.43
CA ASN A 77 11.37 -7.36 -24.12
C ASN A 77 10.81 -6.22 -23.28
N ASN A 78 9.71 -6.47 -22.55
CA ASN A 78 9.21 -5.50 -21.60
C ASN A 78 10.18 -5.25 -20.45
N ARG A 79 10.77 -6.30 -19.87
CA ARG A 79 11.84 -6.14 -18.88
C ARG A 79 13.01 -5.31 -19.41
N ALA A 80 13.50 -5.60 -20.61
CA ALA A 80 14.59 -4.85 -21.22
C ALA A 80 14.22 -3.38 -21.51
N THR A 81 12.97 -3.12 -21.91
CA THR A 81 12.45 -1.76 -22.13
C THR A 81 12.34 -0.99 -20.82
N HIS A 82 11.85 -1.62 -19.75
CA HIS A 82 11.82 -1.03 -18.41
C HIS A 82 13.23 -0.79 -17.84
N GLU A 83 14.18 -1.70 -18.07
CA GLU A 83 15.59 -1.51 -17.68
C GLU A 83 16.26 -0.37 -18.46
N LYS A 84 15.97 -0.23 -19.75
CA LYS A 84 16.50 0.87 -20.57
C LYS A 84 15.92 2.22 -20.14
N ASN A 85 14.63 2.27 -19.78
CA ASN A 85 14.00 3.45 -19.21
C ASN A 85 14.56 3.83 -17.83
N ARG A 86 14.99 2.84 -17.01
CA ARG A 86 15.70 3.08 -15.74
C ARG A 86 17.12 3.64 -15.91
N LYS A 87 17.78 3.36 -17.05
CA LYS A 87 19.13 3.88 -17.34
C LYS A 87 19.13 5.28 -17.96
N SER A 88 18.03 5.70 -18.58
CA SER A 88 17.95 6.99 -19.30
C SER A 88 17.19 8.08 -18.56
N GLY A 89 16.51 7.77 -17.45
CA GLY A 89 15.82 8.73 -16.59
C GLY A 89 16.35 8.66 -15.17
N SER A 90 16.99 9.76 -14.73
CA SER A 90 17.14 10.22 -13.35
C SER A 90 17.06 9.18 -12.22
N VAL A 91 18.18 9.02 -11.51
CA VAL A 91 18.29 8.71 -10.07
C VAL A 91 16.94 8.48 -9.36
N TYR A 92 16.39 7.28 -9.47
CA TYR A 92 15.42 6.76 -8.50
C TYR A 92 15.85 5.34 -8.16
N SER A 93 16.72 5.31 -7.15
CA SER A 93 17.02 4.16 -6.32
C SER A 93 15.75 3.35 -6.08
N ASN A 94 15.62 2.20 -6.73
CA ASN A 94 14.70 1.15 -6.32
C ASN A 94 15.33 0.39 -5.16
N VAL A 95 15.60 1.13 -4.09
CA VAL A 95 15.42 0.55 -2.77
C VAL A 95 13.91 0.69 -2.58
N ASP A 96 13.23 -0.43 -2.40
CA ASP A 96 11.85 -0.44 -1.94
C ASP A 96 11.86 0.24 -0.56
N ALA A 97 11.81 1.57 -0.58
CA ALA A 97 11.82 2.37 0.62
C ALA A 97 10.45 2.15 1.23
N MET A 98 10.41 1.30 2.26
CA MET A 98 9.20 0.97 3.00
C MET A 98 8.45 2.27 3.27
N SER A 99 7.28 2.41 2.64
CA SER A 99 6.57 3.69 2.57
C SER A 99 6.16 4.11 3.98
N LEU A 100 6.01 5.41 4.20
CA LEU A 100 5.51 5.94 5.47
C LEU A 100 4.12 5.38 5.82
N ASP A 101 3.37 4.92 4.81
CA ASP A 101 2.06 4.27 4.95
C ASP A 101 2.12 3.00 5.80
N ASP A 102 3.20 2.21 5.68
CA ASP A 102 3.36 0.96 6.46
C ASP A 102 3.54 1.23 7.96
N PHE A 103 3.96 2.45 8.32
CA PHE A 103 4.15 2.90 9.70
C PHE A 103 2.99 3.71 10.27
N GLN A 104 1.92 3.93 9.50
CA GLN A 104 0.78 4.74 9.92
C GLN A 104 0.17 4.24 11.24
N GLY A 105 0.06 2.92 11.42
CA GLY A 105 -0.42 2.33 12.67
C GLY A 105 0.51 2.56 13.86
N VAL A 106 1.82 2.52 13.64
CA VAL A 106 2.83 2.73 14.70
C VAL A 106 2.80 4.18 15.19
N PHE A 107 2.68 5.15 14.27
CA PHE A 107 2.54 6.55 14.62
C PHE A 107 1.22 6.86 15.34
N LEU A 108 0.12 6.19 14.96
CA LEU A 108 -1.18 6.36 15.62
C LEU A 108 -1.13 5.89 17.09
N ILE A 109 -0.56 4.71 17.35
CA ILE A 109 -0.41 4.18 18.71
C ILE A 109 0.50 5.09 19.54
N TYR A 110 1.62 5.56 18.96
CA TYR A 110 2.53 6.48 19.63
C TYR A 110 1.86 7.81 20.00
N GLY A 111 1.06 8.38 19.09
CA GLY A 111 0.31 9.61 19.33
C GLY A 111 -0.71 9.47 20.46
N ILE A 112 -1.44 8.35 20.52
CA ILE A 112 -2.39 8.07 21.61
C ILE A 112 -1.65 7.92 22.95
N GLY A 113 -0.51 7.22 22.96
CA GLY A 113 0.32 7.05 24.15
C GLY A 113 0.81 8.39 24.73
N LEU A 114 1.32 9.27 23.87
CA LEU A 114 1.72 10.62 24.27
C LEU A 114 0.52 11.46 24.75
N GLY A 115 -0.62 11.39 24.07
CA GLY A 115 -1.84 12.10 24.47
C GLY A 115 -2.31 11.71 25.86
N LEU A 116 -2.40 10.41 26.15
CA LEU A 116 -2.78 9.90 27.47
C LEU A 116 -1.79 10.32 28.57
N SER A 117 -0.50 10.32 28.26
CA SER A 117 0.54 10.76 29.19
C SER A 117 0.40 12.24 29.55
N ILE A 118 0.20 13.11 28.56
CA ILE A 118 0.01 14.55 28.77
C ILE A 118 -1.27 14.83 29.55
N ILE A 119 -2.37 14.14 29.23
CA ILE A 119 -3.64 14.28 29.96
C ILE A 119 -3.48 13.85 31.42
N GLY A 120 -2.82 12.71 31.67
CA GLY A 120 -2.54 12.24 33.03
C GLY A 120 -1.71 13.24 33.83
N PHE A 121 -0.64 13.78 33.23
CA PHE A 121 0.20 14.80 33.87
C PHE A 121 -0.55 16.10 34.12
N GLY A 122 -1.40 16.54 33.18
CA GLY A 122 -2.25 17.72 33.34
C GLY A 122 -3.25 17.60 34.50
N ILE A 123 -3.87 16.41 34.65
CA ILE A 123 -4.76 16.13 35.79
C ILE A 123 -4.01 16.20 37.12
N GLU A 124 -2.82 15.61 37.19
CA GLU A 124 -2.02 15.60 38.41
C GLU A 124 -1.48 16.99 38.76
N TYR A 125 -1.05 17.75 37.75
CA TYR A 125 -0.62 19.14 37.91
C TYR A 125 -1.77 20.02 38.42
N PHE A 126 -2.98 19.87 37.87
CA PHE A 126 -4.15 20.63 38.32
C PHE A 126 -4.57 20.26 39.75
N LYS A 127 -4.55 18.96 40.10
CA LYS A 127 -4.84 18.49 41.46
C LYS A 127 -3.79 18.99 42.46
N THR A 128 -2.52 18.94 42.10
CA THR A 128 -1.42 19.44 42.94
C THR A 128 -1.50 20.96 43.10
N GLY A 129 -1.80 21.70 42.03
CA GLY A 129 -2.02 23.14 42.09
C GLY A 129 -3.17 23.52 43.03
N LYS A 130 -4.28 22.80 42.97
CA LYS A 130 -5.42 23.00 43.88
C LYS A 130 -5.07 22.64 45.33
N LYS A 131 -4.35 21.53 45.56
CA LYS A 131 -3.89 21.11 46.89
C LYS A 131 -2.86 22.10 47.48
N TYR A 132 -2.03 22.71 46.66
CA TYR A 132 -1.08 23.74 47.05
C TYR A 132 -1.79 25.05 47.43
N GLN A 133 -2.83 25.42 46.67
CA GLN A 133 -3.66 26.59 46.97
C GLN A 133 -4.49 26.40 48.26
N ASP A 134 -5.06 25.21 48.47
CA ASP A 134 -5.82 24.86 49.68
C ASP A 134 -4.92 24.75 50.93
N SER A 135 -3.67 24.30 50.77
CA SER A 135 -2.72 24.27 51.89
C SER A 135 -2.19 25.66 52.24
N THR A 136 -2.06 26.57 51.26
CA THR A 136 -1.59 27.94 51.49
C THR A 136 -2.68 28.81 52.13
N SER A 137 -3.95 28.62 51.76
CA SER A 137 -5.08 29.31 52.41
C SER A 137 -5.33 28.84 53.85
N GLY A 138 -5.01 27.59 54.19
CA GLY A 138 -4.99 27.09 55.57
C GLY A 138 -3.86 27.67 56.43
N ILE A 139 -2.67 27.87 55.85
CA ILE A 139 -1.51 28.46 56.55
C ILE A 139 -1.69 29.98 56.77
N ILE A 140 -2.28 30.70 55.80
CA ILE A 140 -2.54 32.15 55.96
C ILE A 140 -3.59 32.41 57.05
N ASN A 141 -4.67 31.63 57.12
CA ASN A 141 -5.70 31.79 58.16
C ASN A 141 -5.19 31.44 59.56
N THR A 142 -4.35 30.40 59.69
CA THR A 142 -3.69 30.10 60.97
C THR A 142 -2.69 31.20 61.35
N HIS A 143 -2.03 31.82 60.35
CA HIS A 143 -1.17 32.97 60.53
C HIS A 143 -1.86 34.25 61.03
N GLU A 144 -3.11 34.48 60.65
CA GLU A 144 -3.91 35.57 61.20
C GLU A 144 -4.40 35.30 62.63
N MET A 145 -4.79 34.05 62.91
CA MET A 145 -5.33 33.64 64.22
C MET A 145 -4.30 33.82 65.36
N TYR A 146 -3.03 33.48 65.15
CA TYR A 146 -2.02 33.67 66.20
C TYR A 146 -1.58 35.14 66.35
N LYS A 147 -1.71 35.97 65.32
CA LYS A 147 -1.44 37.43 65.39
C LYS A 147 -2.52 38.15 66.18
N LEU A 148 -3.77 37.71 66.07
CA LEU A 148 -4.88 38.20 66.90
C LEU A 148 -4.74 37.75 68.36
N SER A 149 -4.36 36.49 68.59
CA SER A 149 -4.15 35.95 69.95
C SER A 149 -2.99 36.61 70.71
N THR A 150 -1.86 36.88 70.04
CA THR A 150 -0.71 37.59 70.65
C THR A 150 -0.98 39.06 70.92
N LYS A 151 -1.85 39.72 70.14
CA LYS A 151 -2.28 41.11 70.40
C LYS A 151 -3.20 41.21 71.62
N THR A 152 -4.06 40.23 71.86
CA THR A 152 -4.96 40.21 73.04
C THR A 152 -4.24 39.88 74.34
N SER A 153 -3.18 39.06 74.32
CA SER A 153 -2.38 38.77 75.52
C SER A 153 -1.43 39.90 75.93
N PHE A 154 -1.17 40.89 75.06
CA PHE A 154 -0.31 42.04 75.38
C PHE A 154 -1.08 43.22 76.01
N ILE A 155 -2.43 43.15 76.07
CA ILE A 155 -3.28 44.25 76.58
C ILE A 155 -3.68 44.07 78.06
N PHE A 156 -3.33 42.95 78.70
CA PHE A 156 -3.54 42.77 80.15
C PHE A 156 -2.27 42.36 80.90
N PRO A 157 -1.43 43.33 81.30
CA PRO A 157 -0.69 43.24 82.54
C PRO A 157 -1.41 44.07 83.61
N TYR A 158 -1.70 43.40 84.73
CA TYR A 158 -2.27 43.89 86.00
C TYR A 158 -3.79 43.96 86.12
#